data_AF-A0A932SPJ1-F1
#
_entry.id   AF-A0A932SPJ1-F1
#
_cell.length_a   1.000
_cell.length_b   1.000
_cell.length_c   1.000
_cell.angle_alpha   90.00
_cell.angle_beta   90.00
_cell.angle_gamma   90.00
#
_symmetry.space_group_name_H-M   'P 1'
#
loop_
_entity.id
_entity.type
_entity.pdbx_description
1 polymer ?
#
loop_
_entity_poly.entity_id
_entity_poly.type
_entity_poly.pdbx_seq_one_letter_code
_entity_poly.pdbx_strand_id
1 'polypeptide(L)'
;MPDVHLTTLGKMAIGETQHRVIAEKTGRKDYGDGASQMGDMEATEQFKRVLEQALQRYRSMMSATSMVSQRDLEEFERYNRSESQWELYAQSTGKGSTMEERMDVVRESIDRYIPEMESRLTRMEQKFTIDIRHAASKGWIGATSAENWMRRLKTDEVQHWKKEAFLTEKFPEYYKNWEKLGKSMDDIEKDVKQMHLTENDIEQLGMVKLEAFKDGHFEYRRNIVDTILAQIAVLKKLEKNPQARCKELYKKAEAKLRDAVGAGGLAPWKVGFWLRRIFESGADPHKIEAFLNGKGKEPMTLSELINRWTEVGREFVKIEQMRERIGTPRTFHFVHKNIFLDWHYDKRKAYVEEAGRRFADINRERPDFLSIRNALDMQDWDIAQREIKEARSKPMTVEDSQKLQSMEQYLRQHRSDRGKGQTKEERKPSDQEVVDETRHWLEQIPAEHRRSHVLSLQSARKFRAKRILWYNRVWCRRHHYLDDDKEKALQKSAEMQTPERMKHGHSKRGLEANSVTNPTNAHAAMREQERVNSPQILYTNRQSAGPLDEMLEAQKNNFYFTYWTTEIPVDLAYEKHEYINQNVHPHLQRLANEMENRGIRFTENGAVQHNKTTTLAQPEVDAKTAHEPHHAMAA
;
A
#
# COMPACT_ATOMS: atom_id res chain seq x y z
N MET A 1 -25.41 3.97 9.90
CA MET A 1 -25.21 5.09 8.95
C MET A 1 -24.96 6.33 9.77
N PRO A 2 -23.81 6.98 9.56
CA PRO A 2 -23.83 8.42 9.35
C PRO A 2 -23.07 8.77 8.07
N ASP A 3 -23.64 9.70 7.32
CA ASP A 3 -23.18 10.24 6.04
C ASP A 3 -21.75 10.77 6.11
N VAL A 4 -20.95 10.32 5.14
CA VAL A 4 -19.52 10.59 5.00
C VAL A 4 -19.36 11.73 3.99
N HIS A 5 -19.44 12.97 4.46
CA HIS A 5 -18.95 14.13 3.74
C HIS A 5 -17.47 14.34 4.11
N LEU A 6 -16.57 13.88 3.25
CA LEU A 6 -15.12 14.07 3.35
C LEU A 6 -14.68 15.07 2.28
N THR A 7 -14.17 16.20 2.75
CA THR A 7 -14.02 17.44 2.00
C THR A 7 -12.56 17.88 1.80
N THR A 8 -12.30 18.31 0.56
CA THR A 8 -11.47 19.41 -0.02
C THR A 8 -10.17 19.91 0.63
N LEU A 9 -9.85 19.69 1.91
CA LEU A 9 -8.60 20.20 2.50
C LEU A 9 -7.33 19.44 2.07
N GLY A 10 -7.48 18.22 1.58
CA GLY A 10 -6.39 17.49 0.92
C GLY A 10 -5.94 18.09 -0.42
N LYS A 11 -6.61 19.14 -0.92
CA LYS A 11 -6.38 19.77 -2.22
C LYS A 11 -5.43 20.99 -2.19
N MET A 12 -5.05 21.52 -1.03
CA MET A 12 -4.49 22.89 -0.94
C MET A 12 -3.05 22.95 -0.46
N ALA A 13 -2.25 21.95 -0.81
CA ALA A 13 -0.89 21.84 -0.30
C ALA A 13 -0.10 20.96 -1.28
N ILE A 14 0.88 21.54 -2.02
CA ILE A 14 2.06 20.93 -2.69
C ILE A 14 2.38 21.59 -4.04
N GLY A 15 3.54 22.25 -4.09
CA GLY A 15 4.38 22.34 -5.30
C GLY A 15 5.15 23.64 -5.41
N GLU A 16 6.47 23.57 -5.21
CA GLU A 16 7.46 24.60 -5.54
C GLU A 16 8.45 24.00 -6.55
N THR A 17 8.56 24.60 -7.74
CA THR A 17 9.76 24.50 -8.59
C THR A 17 9.98 25.84 -9.30
N GLN A 18 11.17 26.42 -9.12
CA GLN A 18 11.59 27.71 -9.67
C GLN A 18 11.78 27.65 -11.19
N HIS A 19 11.28 28.66 -11.92
CA HIS A 19 11.85 29.06 -13.21
C HIS A 19 12.05 30.57 -13.29
N ARG A 20 13.28 30.95 -13.68
CA ARG A 20 13.76 32.31 -13.92
C ARG A 20 13.89 32.51 -15.43
N VAL A 21 13.13 33.48 -15.95
CA VAL A 21 13.39 34.42 -17.07
C VAL A 21 13.68 33.86 -18.47
N ILE A 22 12.84 34.23 -19.45
CA ILE A 22 13.26 35.03 -20.63
C ILE A 22 12.19 36.11 -20.90
N ALA A 23 12.60 37.37 -20.80
CA ALA A 23 11.89 38.55 -21.27
C ALA A 23 12.41 38.95 -22.66
N GLU A 24 11.58 39.68 -23.41
CA GLU A 24 11.72 40.28 -24.76
C GLU A 24 10.71 39.65 -25.75
N LYS A 25 9.84 40.36 -26.46
CA LYS A 25 9.74 41.78 -26.86
C LYS A 25 8.31 42.01 -27.34
N THR A 26 7.63 43.05 -26.84
CA THR A 26 6.78 43.92 -27.67
C THR A 26 6.71 45.28 -27.00
N GLY A 27 7.25 46.28 -27.69
CA GLY A 27 7.28 47.65 -27.21
C GLY A 27 5.97 48.39 -27.50
N ARG A 28 5.50 49.13 -26.48
CA ARG A 28 4.80 50.43 -26.49
C ARG A 28 3.53 50.57 -27.35
N LYS A 29 2.47 51.26 -26.91
CA LYS A 29 2.27 52.22 -25.80
C LYS A 29 0.75 52.39 -25.71
N ASP A 30 0.14 52.13 -24.56
CA ASP A 30 -1.17 52.71 -24.26
C ASP A 30 -1.09 53.43 -22.92
N TYR A 31 -1.35 54.73 -22.98
CA TYR A 31 -1.52 55.59 -21.83
C TYR A 31 -2.96 55.42 -21.35
N GLY A 32 -3.15 54.66 -20.27
CA GLY A 32 -4.47 54.51 -19.65
C GLY A 32 -4.51 53.45 -18.57
N ASP A 33 -3.70 53.56 -17.50
CA ASP A 33 -3.55 52.45 -16.55
C ASP A 33 -3.48 52.85 -15.05
N GLY A 34 -3.88 54.08 -14.71
CA GLY A 34 -3.88 54.54 -13.30
C GLY A 34 -5.01 53.94 -12.45
N ALA A 35 -6.15 53.60 -13.06
CA ALA A 35 -7.32 53.06 -12.36
C ALA A 35 -7.30 51.52 -12.26
N SER A 36 -6.79 50.82 -13.29
CA SER A 36 -6.64 49.36 -13.28
C SER A 36 -5.58 48.90 -12.27
N GLN A 37 -4.45 49.62 -12.20
CA GLN A 37 -3.37 49.32 -11.24
C GLN A 37 -3.78 49.54 -9.78
N MET A 38 -4.70 50.48 -9.50
CA MET A 38 -5.21 50.71 -8.14
C MET A 38 -6.19 49.62 -7.71
N GLY A 39 -7.06 49.15 -8.61
CA GLY A 39 -8.00 48.05 -8.37
C GLY A 39 -7.32 46.69 -8.15
N ASP A 40 -6.27 46.39 -8.93
CA ASP A 40 -5.50 45.15 -8.80
C ASP A 40 -4.70 45.11 -7.48
N MET A 41 -4.21 46.28 -7.04
CA MET A 41 -3.51 46.41 -5.75
C MET A 41 -4.47 46.22 -4.58
N GLU A 42 -5.69 46.77 -4.65
CA GLU A 42 -6.72 46.61 -3.63
C GLU A 42 -7.19 45.15 -3.53
N ALA A 43 -7.47 44.49 -4.66
CA ALA A 43 -7.87 43.08 -4.70
C ALA A 43 -6.78 42.15 -4.13
N THR A 44 -5.51 42.43 -4.45
CA THR A 44 -4.37 41.68 -3.90
C THR A 44 -4.26 41.84 -2.38
N GLU A 45 -4.47 43.05 -1.86
CA GLU A 45 -4.42 43.31 -0.44
C GLU A 45 -5.62 42.69 0.31
N GLN A 46 -6.80 42.68 -0.31
CA GLN A 46 -7.96 41.96 0.22
C GLN A 46 -7.73 40.44 0.25
N PHE A 47 -7.14 39.86 -0.79
CA PHE A 47 -6.79 38.44 -0.81
C PHE A 47 -5.79 38.07 0.29
N LYS A 48 -4.74 38.88 0.51
CA LYS A 48 -3.81 38.66 1.63
C LYS A 48 -4.52 38.64 2.98
N ARG A 49 -5.47 39.57 3.21
CA ARG A 49 -6.26 39.59 4.46
C ARG A 49 -7.10 38.32 4.64
N VAL A 50 -7.76 37.85 3.58
CA VAL A 50 -8.53 36.60 3.61
C VAL A 50 -7.61 35.40 3.86
N LEU A 51 -6.44 35.36 3.21
CA LEU A 51 -5.44 34.32 3.44
C LEU A 51 -4.90 34.34 4.87
N GLU A 52 -4.63 35.51 5.44
CA GLU A 52 -4.21 35.65 6.84
C GLU A 52 -5.27 35.12 7.81
N GLN A 53 -6.56 35.38 7.53
CA GLN A 53 -7.66 34.78 8.29
C GLN A 53 -7.68 33.26 8.19
N ALA A 54 -7.47 32.70 6.99
CA ALA A 54 -7.37 31.25 6.80
C ALA A 54 -6.18 30.65 7.54
N LEU A 55 -5.00 31.28 7.47
CA LEU A 55 -3.81 30.87 8.22
C LEU A 55 -4.03 30.97 9.73
N GLN A 56 -4.74 31.99 10.21
CA GLN A 56 -5.09 32.11 11.63
C GLN A 56 -6.07 31.02 12.06
N ARG A 57 -7.07 30.69 11.23
CA ARG A 57 -7.98 29.57 11.48
C ARG A 57 -7.23 28.23 11.49
N TYR A 58 -6.29 28.05 10.58
CA TYR A 58 -5.45 26.86 10.52
C TYR A 58 -4.57 26.71 11.77
N ARG A 59 -3.93 27.80 12.23
CA ARG A 59 -3.19 27.85 13.52
C ARG A 59 -4.10 27.56 14.72
N SER A 60 -5.35 28.01 14.67
CA SER A 60 -6.34 27.69 15.71
C SER A 60 -6.64 26.19 15.74
N MET A 61 -6.80 25.55 14.57
CA MET A 61 -6.95 24.09 14.47
C MET A 61 -5.71 23.34 14.97
N MET A 62 -4.48 23.81 14.68
CA MET A 62 -3.26 23.23 15.26
C MET A 62 -3.22 23.30 16.80
N SER A 63 -3.90 24.29 17.37
CA SER A 63 -4.06 24.40 18.83
C SER A 63 -5.16 23.46 19.35
N ALA A 64 -6.14 23.09 18.51
CA ALA A 64 -7.23 22.20 18.84
C ALA A 64 -6.87 20.71 18.73
N THR A 65 -5.99 20.34 17.80
CA THR A 65 -5.59 18.94 17.57
C THR A 65 -4.09 18.81 17.26
N SER A 66 -3.46 17.76 17.80
CA SER A 66 -2.06 17.41 17.49
C SER A 66 -1.88 16.63 16.19
N MET A 67 -2.99 16.30 15.52
CA MET A 67 -2.98 15.65 14.22
C MET A 67 -2.41 16.55 13.12
N VAL A 68 -2.53 17.87 13.29
CA VAL A 68 -2.03 18.87 12.34
C VAL A 68 -0.75 19.48 12.88
N SER A 69 0.27 19.55 12.02
CA SER A 69 1.61 20.04 12.36
C SER A 69 1.94 21.35 11.68
N GLN A 70 3.05 21.97 12.11
CA GLN A 70 3.61 23.14 11.43
C GLN A 70 3.91 22.85 9.95
N ARG A 71 4.33 21.62 9.63
CA ARG A 71 4.55 21.18 8.26
C ARG A 71 3.27 21.25 7.41
N ASP A 72 2.12 20.89 7.96
CA ASP A 72 0.84 20.98 7.24
C ASP A 72 0.43 22.46 7.01
N LEU A 73 0.71 23.35 7.97
CA LEU A 73 0.49 24.79 7.82
C LEU A 73 1.39 25.40 6.74
N GLU A 74 2.69 25.09 6.74
CA GLU A 74 3.64 25.56 5.73
C GLU A 74 3.25 25.09 4.34
N GLU A 75 2.75 23.86 4.23
CA GLU A 75 2.24 23.31 2.98
C GLU A 75 1.02 24.08 2.48
N PHE A 76 0.07 24.39 3.39
CA PHE A 76 -1.12 25.19 3.10
C PHE A 76 -0.76 26.65 2.73
N GLU A 77 0.17 27.27 3.45
CA GLU A 77 0.63 28.64 3.17
C GLU A 77 1.35 28.72 1.82
N ARG A 78 2.32 27.83 1.58
CA ARG A 78 3.07 27.79 0.33
C ARG A 78 2.15 27.63 -0.88
N TYR A 79 1.10 26.83 -0.74
CA TYR A 79 0.12 26.64 -1.81
C TYR A 79 -0.64 27.93 -2.13
N ASN A 80 -1.24 28.56 -1.11
CA ASN A 80 -2.08 29.73 -1.32
C ASN A 80 -1.30 31.00 -1.72
N ARG A 81 0.02 31.01 -1.51
CA ARG A 81 0.91 32.09 -1.96
C ARG A 81 1.52 31.86 -3.34
N SER A 82 1.35 30.67 -3.91
CA SER A 82 1.98 30.30 -5.18
C SER A 82 1.04 30.60 -6.34
N GLU A 83 1.44 31.53 -7.22
CA GLU A 83 0.70 31.82 -8.45
C GLU A 83 0.54 30.59 -9.33
N SER A 84 1.59 29.76 -9.44
CA SER A 84 1.50 28.52 -10.21
C SER A 84 0.48 27.55 -9.63
N GLN A 85 0.32 27.49 -8.30
CA GLN A 85 -0.70 26.63 -7.68
C GLN A 85 -2.12 27.12 -7.95
N TRP A 86 -2.33 28.43 -7.94
CA TRP A 86 -3.63 29.00 -8.31
C TRP A 86 -3.95 28.86 -9.78
N GLU A 87 -2.98 29.01 -10.68
CA GLU A 87 -3.15 28.70 -12.10
C GLU A 87 -3.57 27.23 -12.29
N LEU A 88 -2.94 26.32 -11.55
CA LEU A 88 -3.26 24.89 -11.63
C LEU A 88 -4.64 24.58 -11.04
N TYR A 89 -5.01 25.23 -9.93
CA TYR A 89 -6.33 25.13 -9.31
C TYR A 89 -7.42 25.66 -10.26
N ALA A 90 -7.24 26.85 -10.82
CA ALA A 90 -8.10 27.50 -11.82
C ALA A 90 -8.38 26.60 -13.00
N GLN A 91 -7.33 26.05 -13.56
CA GLN A 91 -7.45 25.22 -14.73
C GLN A 91 -8.03 23.81 -14.41
N SER A 92 -8.12 23.39 -13.14
CA SER A 92 -8.69 22.09 -12.74
C SER A 92 -10.14 22.14 -12.26
N THR A 93 -10.56 23.29 -11.74
CA THR A 93 -11.89 23.48 -11.14
C THR A 93 -12.74 24.49 -11.91
N GLY A 94 -12.13 25.24 -12.83
CA GLY A 94 -12.75 26.41 -13.46
C GLY A 94 -12.87 27.62 -12.52
N LYS A 95 -12.27 27.57 -11.32
CA LYS A 95 -12.33 28.62 -10.29
C LYS A 95 -10.94 28.98 -9.77
N GLY A 96 -10.68 30.24 -9.44
CA GLY A 96 -9.40 30.72 -8.90
C GLY A 96 -8.53 31.38 -9.97
N SER A 97 -9.11 31.63 -11.14
CA SER A 97 -8.49 32.32 -12.27
C SER A 97 -8.42 33.83 -12.03
N THR A 98 -9.39 34.37 -11.28
CA THR A 98 -9.42 35.76 -10.83
C THR A 98 -9.17 35.85 -9.33
N MET A 99 -8.72 37.02 -8.85
CA MET A 99 -8.46 37.24 -7.42
C MET A 99 -9.72 37.05 -6.57
N GLU A 100 -10.89 37.43 -7.09
CA GLU A 100 -12.18 37.26 -6.41
C GLU A 100 -12.53 35.77 -6.22
N GLU A 101 -12.34 34.94 -7.25
CA GLU A 101 -12.54 33.50 -7.14
C GLU A 101 -11.54 32.85 -6.16
N ARG A 102 -10.29 33.33 -6.13
CA ARG A 102 -9.29 32.86 -5.16
C ARG A 102 -9.73 33.20 -3.74
N MET A 103 -10.21 34.43 -3.51
CA MET A 103 -10.76 34.85 -2.23
C MET A 103 -11.93 33.96 -1.80
N ASP A 104 -12.84 33.61 -2.71
CA ASP A 104 -13.98 32.73 -2.40
C ASP A 104 -13.56 31.30 -2.04
N VAL A 105 -12.54 30.75 -2.71
CA VAL A 105 -11.97 29.44 -2.37
C VAL A 105 -11.33 29.46 -0.98
N VAL A 106 -10.59 30.52 -0.65
CA VAL A 106 -9.99 30.68 0.68
C VAL A 106 -11.06 30.91 1.75
N ARG A 107 -12.13 31.66 1.46
CA ARG A 107 -13.29 31.81 2.34
C ARG A 107 -14.00 30.48 2.59
N GLU A 108 -14.22 29.68 1.56
CA GLU A 108 -14.78 28.33 1.71
C GLU A 108 -13.89 27.44 2.61
N SER A 109 -12.57 27.66 2.55
CA SER A 109 -11.63 26.98 3.43
C SER A 109 -11.79 27.40 4.90
N ILE A 110 -12.03 28.69 5.16
CA ILE A 110 -12.30 29.22 6.50
C ILE A 110 -13.63 28.67 7.04
N ASP A 111 -14.69 28.77 6.24
CA ASP A 111 -16.06 28.57 6.71
C ASP A 111 -16.47 27.10 6.79
N ARG A 112 -15.92 26.27 5.90
CA ARG A 112 -16.33 24.88 5.77
C ARG A 112 -15.20 23.92 6.04
N TYR A 113 -14.11 24.03 5.28
CA TYR A 113 -13.14 22.95 5.24
C TYR A 113 -12.33 22.84 6.52
N ILE A 114 -11.72 23.93 6.98
CA ILE A 114 -10.89 23.88 8.19
C ILE A 114 -11.72 23.41 9.39
N PRO A 115 -12.96 23.91 9.60
CA PRO A 115 -13.85 23.37 10.64
C PRO A 115 -14.19 21.88 10.50
N GLU A 116 -14.50 21.39 9.30
CA GLU A 116 -14.82 19.96 9.07
C GLU A 116 -13.60 19.06 9.33
N MET A 117 -12.42 19.48 8.87
CA MET A 117 -11.17 18.76 9.12
C MET A 117 -10.80 18.78 10.61
N GLU A 118 -10.88 19.93 11.26
CA GLU A 118 -10.68 20.09 12.70
C GLU A 118 -11.59 19.13 13.48
N SER A 119 -12.89 19.13 13.20
CA SER A 119 -13.87 18.26 13.87
C SER A 119 -13.57 16.76 13.67
N ARG A 120 -13.20 16.37 12.44
CA ARG A 120 -12.85 14.98 12.12
C ARG A 120 -11.57 14.55 12.82
N LEU A 121 -10.48 15.31 12.68
CA LEU A 121 -9.17 14.98 13.25
C LEU A 121 -9.22 15.00 14.78
N THR A 122 -9.93 15.96 15.38
CA THR A 122 -10.15 16.01 16.83
C THR A 122 -10.87 14.76 17.33
N ARG A 123 -11.93 14.30 16.64
CA ARG A 123 -12.62 13.05 17.02
C ARG A 123 -11.72 11.83 16.94
N MET A 124 -10.87 11.75 15.91
CA MET A 124 -9.91 10.65 15.76
C MET A 124 -8.85 10.66 16.87
N GLU A 125 -8.29 11.83 17.17
CA GLU A 125 -7.31 12.01 18.26
C GLU A 125 -7.93 11.69 19.63
N GLN A 126 -9.15 12.16 19.89
CA GLN A 126 -9.88 11.86 21.12
C GLN A 126 -10.07 10.36 21.29
N LYS A 127 -10.54 9.67 20.24
CA LYS A 127 -10.69 8.21 20.27
C LYS A 127 -9.36 7.51 20.55
N PHE A 128 -8.30 7.87 19.83
CA PHE A 128 -6.97 7.33 20.06
C PHE A 128 -6.50 7.56 21.51
N THR A 129 -6.70 8.77 22.04
CA THR A 129 -6.35 9.12 23.42
C THR A 129 -7.12 8.28 24.44
N ILE A 130 -8.43 8.10 24.22
CA ILE A 130 -9.29 7.25 25.06
C ILE A 130 -8.77 5.81 25.04
N ASP A 131 -8.48 5.27 23.86
CA ASP A 131 -7.98 3.90 23.70
C ASP A 131 -6.62 3.71 24.39
N ILE A 132 -5.68 4.65 24.23
CA ILE A 132 -4.36 4.60 24.91
C ILE A 132 -4.52 4.70 26.43
N ARG A 133 -5.32 5.65 26.93
CA ARG A 133 -5.56 5.80 28.38
C ARG A 133 -6.26 4.59 28.96
N HIS A 134 -7.23 4.02 28.24
CA HIS A 134 -7.90 2.81 28.65
C HIS A 134 -6.90 1.65 28.75
N ALA A 135 -6.08 1.42 27.73
CA ALA A 135 -5.04 0.39 27.74
C ALA A 135 -4.05 0.56 28.91
N ALA A 136 -3.64 1.80 29.20
CA ALA A 136 -2.77 2.11 30.34
C ALA A 136 -3.48 1.86 31.68
N SER A 137 -4.73 2.31 31.84
CA SER A 137 -5.53 2.12 33.06
C SER A 137 -5.80 0.65 33.38
N LYS A 138 -5.93 -0.18 32.33
CA LYS A 138 -6.05 -1.64 32.44
C LYS A 138 -4.71 -2.34 32.64
N GLY A 139 -3.59 -1.62 32.66
CA GLY A 139 -2.25 -2.19 32.79
C GLY A 139 -1.79 -2.99 31.56
N TRP A 140 -2.48 -2.88 30.42
CA TRP A 140 -2.11 -3.59 29.19
C TRP A 140 -0.84 -3.03 28.56
N ILE A 141 -0.53 -1.75 28.81
CA ILE A 141 0.72 -1.09 28.45
C ILE A 141 1.22 -0.28 29.64
N GLY A 142 2.53 -0.06 29.73
CA GLY A 142 3.14 0.80 30.75
C GLY A 142 2.88 2.29 30.49
N ALA A 143 3.12 3.12 31.52
CA ALA A 143 2.95 4.57 31.42
C ALA A 143 3.89 5.17 30.36
N THR A 144 5.16 4.74 30.34
CA THR A 144 6.15 5.17 29.33
C THR A 144 5.69 4.81 27.92
N SER A 145 5.19 3.58 27.72
CA SER A 145 4.64 3.14 26.44
C SER A 145 3.45 3.99 26.00
N ALA A 146 2.51 4.28 26.91
CA ALA A 146 1.36 5.14 26.64
C ALA A 146 1.80 6.56 26.23
N GLU A 147 2.74 7.16 26.95
CA GLU A 147 3.30 8.47 26.61
C GLU A 147 4.01 8.47 25.25
N ASN A 148 4.77 7.41 24.94
CA ASN A 148 5.43 7.26 23.65
C ASN A 148 4.42 7.18 22.50
N TRP A 149 3.31 6.46 22.67
CA TRP A 149 2.23 6.42 21.69
C TRP A 149 1.57 7.78 21.50
N MET A 150 1.29 8.50 22.59
CA MET A 150 0.74 9.86 22.54
C MET A 150 1.72 10.82 21.84
N ARG A 151 3.02 10.71 22.12
CA ARG A 151 4.06 11.55 21.50
C ARG A 151 4.21 11.29 20.01
N ARG A 152 4.06 10.04 19.56
CA ARG A 152 4.07 9.69 18.12
C ARG A 152 3.00 10.42 17.33
N LEU A 153 1.83 10.66 17.94
CA LEU A 153 0.78 11.42 17.25
C LEU A 153 1.11 12.91 17.15
N LYS A 154 1.84 13.44 18.14
CA LYS A 154 2.26 14.84 18.24
C LYS A 154 3.49 15.21 17.41
N THR A 155 4.10 14.25 16.70
CA THR A 155 5.29 14.57 15.89
C THR A 155 4.95 15.50 14.74
N ASP A 156 5.76 16.54 14.53
CA ASP A 156 5.63 17.48 13.42
C ASP A 156 6.22 16.93 12.10
N GLU A 157 6.97 15.83 12.18
CA GLU A 157 7.61 15.22 11.00
C GLU A 157 6.59 14.55 10.06
N VAL A 158 5.40 14.24 10.57
CA VAL A 158 4.39 13.43 9.89
C VAL A 158 3.13 14.27 9.63
N GLN A 159 2.77 14.42 8.37
CA GLN A 159 1.55 15.13 7.94
C GLN A 159 0.28 14.46 8.45
N HIS A 160 -0.79 15.24 8.62
CA HIS A 160 -2.06 14.79 9.21
C HIS A 160 -2.66 13.57 8.50
N TRP A 161 -2.57 13.50 7.17
CA TRP A 161 -3.14 12.41 6.38
C TRP A 161 -2.43 11.06 6.62
N LYS A 162 -1.11 11.06 6.93
CA LYS A 162 -0.39 9.83 7.33
C LYS A 162 -0.85 9.36 8.71
N LYS A 163 -1.05 10.30 9.64
CA LYS A 163 -1.56 10.01 10.98
C LYS A 163 -2.96 9.42 10.89
N GLU A 164 -3.82 10.00 10.06
CA GLU A 164 -5.17 9.48 9.81
C GLU A 164 -5.17 8.05 9.26
N ALA A 165 -4.39 7.77 8.21
CA ALA A 165 -4.28 6.43 7.65
C ALA A 165 -3.80 5.41 8.70
N PHE A 166 -2.80 5.78 9.51
CA PHE A 166 -2.33 4.94 10.62
C PHE A 166 -3.45 4.63 11.63
N LEU A 167 -4.19 5.65 12.08
CA LEU A 167 -5.25 5.51 13.08
C LEU A 167 -6.42 4.67 12.57
N THR A 168 -6.75 4.77 11.28
CA THR A 168 -7.85 4.03 10.67
C THR A 168 -7.46 2.58 10.37
N GLU A 169 -6.25 2.36 9.85
CA GLU A 169 -5.89 1.06 9.29
C GLU A 169 -5.09 0.17 10.24
N LYS A 170 -4.11 0.73 10.96
CA LYS A 170 -3.10 -0.03 11.70
C LYS A 170 -3.35 -0.04 13.21
N PHE A 171 -3.65 1.11 13.80
CA PHE A 171 -3.85 1.25 15.25
C PHE A 171 -4.86 0.26 15.86
N PRO A 172 -6.03 -0.03 15.23
CA PRO A 172 -7.01 -0.95 15.80
C PRO A 172 -6.46 -2.37 16.06
N GLU A 173 -5.48 -2.82 15.28
CA GLU A 173 -4.84 -4.12 15.47
C GLU A 173 -3.91 -4.12 16.68
N TYR A 174 -3.12 -3.06 16.86
CA TYR A 174 -2.27 -2.90 18.04
C TYR A 174 -3.09 -2.92 19.33
N TYR A 175 -4.17 -2.16 19.36
CA TYR A 175 -5.06 -2.10 20.51
C TYR A 175 -5.69 -3.47 20.84
N LYS A 176 -6.20 -4.19 19.82
CA LYS A 176 -6.75 -5.54 19.99
C LYS A 176 -5.71 -6.54 20.50
N ASN A 177 -4.45 -6.39 20.11
CA ASN A 177 -3.36 -7.24 20.58
C ASN A 177 -3.04 -6.97 22.06
N TRP A 178 -3.04 -5.70 22.50
CA TRP A 178 -2.89 -5.35 23.91
C TRP A 178 -4.03 -5.90 24.77
N GLU A 179 -5.28 -5.77 24.31
CA GLU A 179 -6.44 -6.34 24.99
C GLU A 179 -6.32 -7.86 25.19
N LYS A 180 -5.93 -8.59 24.15
CA LYS A 180 -5.75 -10.05 24.23
C LYS A 180 -4.66 -10.45 25.21
N LEU A 181 -3.56 -9.70 25.23
CA LEU A 181 -2.47 -9.91 26.18
C LEU A 181 -2.94 -9.66 27.61
N GLY A 182 -3.68 -8.56 27.84
CA GLY A 182 -4.29 -8.24 29.12
C GLY A 182 -5.21 -9.35 29.64
N LYS A 183 -6.14 -9.83 28.81
CA LYS A 183 -7.00 -10.98 29.16
C LYS A 183 -6.20 -12.22 29.55
N SER A 184 -5.11 -12.50 28.83
CA SER A 184 -4.23 -13.63 29.16
C SER A 184 -3.51 -13.44 30.50
N MET A 185 -3.19 -12.19 30.87
CA MET A 185 -2.61 -11.87 32.18
C MET A 185 -3.63 -12.05 33.32
N ASP A 186 -4.88 -11.64 33.10
CA ASP A 186 -5.97 -11.85 34.06
C ASP A 186 -6.19 -13.36 34.32
N ASP A 187 -6.14 -14.17 33.26
CA ASP A 187 -6.21 -15.64 33.35
C ASP A 187 -5.04 -16.23 34.15
N ILE A 188 -3.81 -15.74 33.92
CA ILE A 188 -2.62 -16.13 34.70
C ILE A 188 -2.82 -15.78 36.17
N GLU A 189 -3.25 -14.56 36.49
CA GLU A 189 -3.42 -14.13 37.88
C GLU A 189 -4.43 -15.01 38.62
N LYS A 190 -5.55 -15.34 37.95
CA LYS A 190 -6.55 -16.26 38.49
C LYS A 190 -5.96 -17.64 38.76
N ASP A 191 -5.25 -18.22 37.79
CA ASP A 191 -4.66 -19.56 37.92
C ASP A 191 -3.56 -19.59 39.00
N VAL A 192 -2.72 -18.56 39.07
CA VAL A 192 -1.67 -18.42 40.10
C VAL A 192 -2.29 -18.40 41.49
N LYS A 193 -3.39 -17.65 41.69
CA LYS A 193 -4.11 -17.63 42.97
C LYS A 193 -4.75 -18.97 43.30
N GLN A 194 -5.41 -19.59 42.33
CA GLN A 194 -6.13 -20.87 42.54
C GLN A 194 -5.19 -22.04 42.85
N MET A 195 -4.01 -22.06 42.24
CA MET A 195 -3.03 -23.13 42.38
C MET A 195 -1.90 -22.80 43.36
N HIS A 196 -1.96 -21.64 44.03
CA HIS A 196 -0.93 -21.15 44.96
C HIS A 196 0.50 -21.12 44.37
N LEU A 197 0.63 -20.71 43.11
CA LEU A 197 1.91 -20.74 42.38
C LEU A 197 2.82 -19.58 42.79
N THR A 198 4.12 -19.84 42.80
CA THR A 198 5.17 -18.87 43.12
C THR A 198 6.22 -18.78 42.00
N GLU A 199 7.16 -17.84 42.13
CA GLU A 199 8.29 -17.69 41.20
C GLU A 199 9.23 -18.91 41.21
N ASN A 200 9.20 -19.72 42.27
CA ASN A 200 9.94 -20.98 42.31
C ASN A 200 9.28 -22.07 41.43
N ASP A 201 7.96 -21.98 41.22
CA ASP A 201 7.22 -22.90 40.36
C ASP A 201 7.32 -22.50 38.90
N ILE A 202 7.26 -21.19 38.63
CA ILE A 202 7.34 -20.58 37.30
C ILE A 202 8.16 -19.27 37.40
N GLU A 203 9.43 -19.33 37.02
CA GLU A 203 10.38 -18.21 37.09
C GLU A 203 9.86 -16.95 36.37
N GLN A 204 9.18 -17.13 35.24
CA GLN A 204 8.67 -16.02 34.43
C GLN A 204 7.57 -15.20 35.14
N LEU A 205 7.00 -15.68 36.24
CA LEU A 205 6.09 -14.89 37.08
C LEU A 205 6.80 -13.67 37.70
N GLY A 206 8.11 -13.75 37.95
CA GLY A 206 8.89 -12.59 38.38
C GLY A 206 9.07 -11.57 37.26
N MET A 207 9.24 -12.03 36.02
CA MET A 207 9.47 -11.16 34.85
C MET A 207 8.26 -10.27 34.54
N VAL A 208 7.04 -10.79 34.66
CA VAL A 208 5.82 -10.02 34.35
C VAL A 208 5.51 -8.92 35.37
N LYS A 209 6.11 -8.98 36.57
CA LYS A 209 6.00 -7.95 37.61
C LYS A 209 6.91 -6.75 37.36
N LEU A 210 7.93 -6.92 36.52
CA LEU A 210 8.88 -5.85 36.22
C LEU A 210 8.21 -4.78 35.35
N GLU A 211 8.46 -3.50 35.63
CA GLU A 211 7.98 -2.40 34.78
C GLU A 211 8.54 -2.50 33.34
N ALA A 212 9.76 -3.00 33.19
CA ALA A 212 10.37 -3.28 31.88
C ALA A 212 9.53 -4.26 31.03
N PHE A 213 8.75 -5.15 31.64
CA PHE A 213 7.81 -6.00 30.89
C PHE A 213 6.67 -5.18 30.31
N LYS A 214 6.08 -4.24 31.05
CA LYS A 214 4.95 -3.42 30.56
C LYS A 214 5.35 -2.49 29.41
N ASP A 215 6.59 -2.00 29.43
CA ASP A 215 7.16 -1.13 28.41
C ASP A 215 7.84 -1.88 27.25
N GLY A 216 7.99 -3.21 27.36
CA GLY A 216 8.63 -4.05 26.35
C GLY A 216 7.82 -4.18 25.05
N HIS A 217 8.50 -4.62 23.99
CA HIS A 217 7.87 -4.95 22.70
C HIS A 217 6.81 -6.04 22.85
N PHE A 218 5.73 -5.95 22.08
CA PHE A 218 4.57 -6.84 22.19
C PHE A 218 4.94 -8.31 22.04
N GLU A 219 5.79 -8.65 21.07
CA GLU A 219 6.20 -10.02 20.76
C GLU A 219 6.95 -10.66 21.93
N TYR A 220 7.85 -9.90 22.55
CA TYR A 220 8.58 -10.32 23.75
C TYR A 220 7.62 -10.58 24.91
N ARG A 221 6.72 -9.63 25.17
CA ARG A 221 5.72 -9.75 26.24
C ARG A 221 4.81 -10.95 26.03
N ARG A 222 4.35 -11.13 24.80
CA ARG A 222 3.48 -12.25 24.43
C ARG A 222 4.16 -13.59 24.61
N ASN A 223 5.43 -13.70 24.24
CA ASN A 223 6.20 -14.92 24.44
C ASN A 223 6.28 -15.31 25.92
N ILE A 224 6.57 -14.37 26.82
CA ILE A 224 6.61 -14.62 28.27
C ILE A 224 5.26 -15.10 28.79
N VAL A 225 4.18 -14.43 28.42
CA VAL A 225 2.80 -14.80 28.83
C VAL A 225 2.45 -16.20 28.35
N ASP A 226 2.73 -16.52 27.09
CA ASP A 226 2.46 -17.86 26.56
C ASP A 226 3.33 -18.93 27.24
N THR A 227 4.57 -18.61 27.60
CA THR A 227 5.44 -19.49 28.40
C THR A 227 4.90 -19.76 29.80
N ILE A 228 4.34 -18.76 30.49
CA ILE A 228 3.71 -18.94 31.81
C ILE A 228 2.49 -19.84 31.68
N LEU A 229 1.60 -19.55 30.73
CA LEU A 229 0.39 -20.33 30.49
C LEU A 229 0.70 -21.81 30.13
N ALA A 230 1.76 -22.04 29.35
CA ALA A 230 2.23 -23.39 29.07
C ALA A 230 2.64 -24.16 30.34
N GLN A 231 3.35 -23.50 31.26
CA GLN A 231 3.78 -24.12 32.52
C GLN A 231 2.60 -24.35 33.48
N ILE A 232 1.66 -23.41 33.56
CA ILE A 232 0.41 -23.61 34.30
C ILE A 232 -0.34 -24.83 33.75
N ALA A 233 -0.43 -24.98 32.43
CA ALA A 233 -1.08 -26.14 31.82
C ALA A 233 -0.36 -27.46 32.15
N VAL A 234 0.98 -27.46 32.23
CA VAL A 234 1.77 -28.61 32.72
C VAL A 234 1.42 -28.96 34.16
N LEU A 235 1.35 -27.96 35.05
CA LEU A 235 1.03 -28.16 36.46
C LEU A 235 -0.40 -28.70 36.64
N LYS A 236 -1.38 -28.14 35.92
CA LYS A 236 -2.78 -28.64 35.93
C LYS A 236 -2.89 -30.09 35.47
N LYS A 237 -2.06 -30.53 34.51
CA LYS A 237 -2.02 -31.94 34.08
C LYS A 237 -1.40 -32.85 35.14
N LEU A 238 -0.38 -32.37 35.87
CA LEU A 238 0.25 -33.11 36.96
C LEU A 238 -0.67 -33.27 38.17
N GLU A 239 -1.48 -32.26 38.49
CA GLU A 239 -2.49 -32.35 39.55
C GLU A 239 -3.50 -33.48 39.26
N LYS A 240 -3.90 -33.63 37.99
CA LYS A 240 -4.81 -34.71 37.54
C LYS A 240 -4.14 -36.08 37.42
N ASN A 241 -2.84 -36.12 37.13
CA ASN A 241 -2.06 -37.34 37.01
C ASN A 241 -0.61 -37.11 37.49
N PRO A 242 -0.32 -37.32 38.79
CA PRO A 242 1.00 -37.03 39.37
C PRO A 242 2.15 -37.85 38.77
N GLN A 243 1.86 -39.02 38.18
CA GLN A 243 2.87 -39.86 37.54
C GLN A 243 3.19 -39.43 36.10
N ALA A 244 2.47 -38.44 35.56
CA ALA A 244 2.72 -37.95 34.22
C ALA A 244 4.08 -37.25 34.11
N ARG A 245 4.86 -37.57 33.07
CA ARG A 245 6.19 -36.97 32.83
C ARG A 245 6.15 -35.56 32.24
N CYS A 246 5.11 -34.78 32.52
CA CYS A 246 4.83 -33.51 31.82
C CYS A 246 5.94 -32.46 31.97
N LYS A 247 6.61 -32.37 33.13
CA LYS A 247 7.76 -31.46 33.33
C LYS A 247 8.95 -31.81 32.42
N GLU A 248 9.25 -33.09 32.26
CA GLU A 248 10.33 -33.55 31.37
C GLU A 248 9.99 -33.30 29.90
N LEU A 249 8.74 -33.59 29.52
CA LEU A 249 8.24 -33.31 28.17
C LEU A 249 8.29 -31.82 27.86
N TYR A 250 7.99 -30.95 28.83
CA TYR A 250 8.10 -29.50 28.68
C TYR A 250 9.53 -29.07 28.38
N LYS A 251 10.50 -29.48 29.21
CA LYS A 251 11.93 -29.16 28.99
C LYS A 251 12.41 -29.66 27.62
N LYS A 252 11.97 -30.87 27.22
CA LYS A 252 12.30 -31.46 25.92
C LYS A 252 11.70 -30.66 24.75
N ALA A 253 10.44 -30.23 24.86
CA ALA A 253 9.79 -29.40 23.87
C ALA A 253 10.48 -28.04 23.74
N GLU A 254 10.80 -27.41 24.88
CA GLU A 254 11.50 -26.12 24.92
C GLU A 254 12.88 -26.22 24.25
N ALA A 255 13.69 -27.22 24.60
CA ALA A 255 15.00 -27.42 24.00
C ALA A 255 14.89 -27.55 22.47
N LYS A 256 14.00 -28.43 21.97
CA LYS A 256 13.76 -28.60 20.54
C LYS A 256 13.33 -27.32 19.84
N LEU A 257 12.45 -26.52 20.47
CA LEU A 257 11.99 -25.25 19.90
C LEU A 257 13.11 -24.20 19.89
N ARG A 258 13.98 -24.16 20.91
CA ARG A 258 15.15 -23.28 20.94
C ARG A 258 16.20 -23.67 19.91
N ASP A 259 16.42 -24.98 19.69
CA ASP A 259 17.26 -25.47 18.60
C ASP A 259 16.73 -25.01 17.23
N ALA A 260 15.40 -25.05 17.04
CA ALA A 260 14.76 -24.55 15.83
C ALA A 260 14.94 -23.03 15.63
N VAL A 261 15.03 -22.25 16.72
CA VAL A 261 15.38 -20.83 16.66
C VAL A 261 16.84 -20.67 16.20
N GLY A 262 17.77 -21.42 16.80
CA GLY A 262 19.19 -21.40 16.41
C GLY A 262 19.42 -21.78 14.94
N ALA A 263 18.64 -22.75 14.43
CA ALA A 263 18.66 -23.16 13.03
C ALA A 263 17.94 -22.18 12.07
N GLY A 264 17.29 -21.13 12.60
CA GLY A 264 16.56 -20.13 11.80
C GLY A 264 15.20 -20.59 11.28
N GLY A 265 14.64 -21.69 11.81
CA GLY A 265 13.29 -22.16 11.47
C GLY A 265 12.18 -21.43 12.26
N LEU A 266 12.47 -20.97 13.48
CA LEU A 266 11.49 -20.35 14.37
C LEU A 266 11.94 -18.97 14.86
N ALA A 267 11.01 -18.04 15.00
CA ALA A 267 11.29 -16.77 15.67
C ALA A 267 11.47 -17.00 17.19
N PRO A 268 12.40 -16.30 17.87
CA PRO A 268 12.59 -16.44 19.31
C PRO A 268 11.32 -16.25 20.13
N TRP A 269 10.48 -15.28 19.74
CA TRP A 269 9.22 -14.95 20.42
C TRP A 269 8.06 -15.93 20.15
N LYS A 270 8.27 -16.97 19.33
CA LYS A 270 7.26 -18.01 19.05
C LYS A 270 7.46 -19.28 19.87
N VAL A 271 8.52 -19.35 20.68
CA VAL A 271 8.77 -20.50 21.55
C VAL A 271 7.63 -20.66 22.55
N GLY A 272 7.25 -19.59 23.27
CA GLY A 272 6.15 -19.60 24.22
C GLY A 272 4.82 -19.99 23.56
N PHE A 273 4.51 -19.44 22.38
CA PHE A 273 3.31 -19.80 21.61
C PHE A 273 3.22 -21.31 21.33
N TRP A 274 4.32 -21.93 20.88
CA TRP A 274 4.33 -23.37 20.60
C TRP A 274 4.27 -24.21 21.87
N LEU A 275 4.98 -23.82 22.93
CA LEU A 275 4.88 -24.49 24.23
C LEU A 275 3.43 -24.47 24.74
N ARG A 276 2.79 -23.30 24.71
CA ARG A 276 1.39 -23.15 25.08
C ARG A 276 0.50 -24.07 24.26
N ARG A 277 0.64 -24.05 22.93
CA ARG A 277 -0.15 -24.91 22.03
C ARG A 277 0.02 -26.40 22.32
N ILE A 278 1.23 -26.85 22.67
CA ILE A 278 1.51 -28.26 22.99
C ILE A 278 0.83 -28.65 24.32
N PHE A 279 0.97 -27.83 25.37
CA PHE A 279 0.56 -28.21 26.72
C PHE A 279 -0.85 -27.79 27.11
N GLU A 280 -1.40 -26.72 26.55
CA GLU A 280 -2.84 -26.41 26.70
C GLU A 280 -3.73 -27.33 25.85
N SER A 281 -3.14 -28.08 24.91
CA SER A 281 -3.91 -29.06 24.15
C SER A 281 -4.57 -30.09 25.09
N GLY A 282 -5.76 -30.56 24.70
CA GLY A 282 -6.42 -31.68 25.39
C GLY A 282 -5.68 -33.02 25.26
N ALA A 283 -4.49 -33.05 24.65
CA ALA A 283 -3.71 -34.27 24.48
C ALA A 283 -3.19 -34.80 25.82
N ASP A 284 -3.25 -36.12 25.98
CA ASP A 284 -2.63 -36.83 27.10
C ASP A 284 -1.09 -36.83 26.98
N PRO A 285 -0.36 -37.08 28.09
CA PRO A 285 1.10 -37.05 28.10
C PRO A 285 1.76 -38.02 27.10
N HIS A 286 1.15 -39.17 26.82
CA HIS A 286 1.69 -40.14 25.86
C HIS A 286 1.61 -39.61 24.42
N LYS A 287 0.51 -38.94 24.06
CA LYS A 287 0.38 -38.27 22.76
C LYS A 287 1.38 -37.13 22.61
N ILE A 288 1.58 -36.33 23.66
CA ILE A 288 2.61 -35.27 23.67
C ILE A 288 3.99 -35.90 23.48
N GLU A 289 4.30 -36.96 24.22
CA GLU A 289 5.56 -37.69 24.07
C GLU A 289 5.76 -38.24 22.66
N ALA A 290 4.73 -38.86 22.07
CA ALA A 290 4.78 -39.38 20.71
C ALA A 290 5.03 -38.27 19.68
N PHE A 291 4.38 -37.12 19.85
CA PHE A 291 4.59 -35.92 19.02
C PHE A 291 6.02 -35.38 19.14
N LEU A 292 6.60 -35.36 20.34
CA LEU A 292 7.98 -34.90 20.56
C LEU A 292 9.04 -35.92 20.10
N ASN A 293 8.74 -37.21 20.16
CA ASN A 293 9.66 -38.31 19.86
C ASN A 293 9.64 -38.77 18.39
N GLY A 294 8.78 -38.19 17.55
CA GLY A 294 8.69 -38.61 16.15
C GLY A 294 7.88 -39.90 15.93
N LYS A 295 7.03 -40.30 16.89
CA LYS A 295 6.31 -41.58 16.89
C LYS A 295 4.79 -41.44 16.63
N GLY A 296 4.29 -40.22 16.42
CA GLY A 296 2.88 -39.94 16.15
C GLY A 296 2.50 -40.15 14.68
N LYS A 297 1.27 -40.63 14.39
CA LYS A 297 0.79 -40.84 13.02
C LYS A 297 0.11 -39.62 12.38
N GLU A 298 -0.51 -38.71 13.15
CA GLU A 298 -1.12 -37.48 12.61
C GLU A 298 -1.24 -36.38 13.68
N PRO A 299 -1.25 -35.08 13.32
CA PRO A 299 -0.80 -34.47 12.06
C PRO A 299 0.62 -33.90 12.26
N MET A 300 1.65 -34.61 11.79
CA MET A 300 3.09 -34.29 11.96
C MET A 300 3.62 -34.25 13.40
N THR A 301 4.89 -34.65 13.55
CA THR A 301 5.66 -34.61 14.79
C THR A 301 6.41 -33.28 14.90
N LEU A 302 6.86 -32.92 16.11
CA LEU A 302 7.58 -31.65 16.31
C LEU A 302 8.86 -31.58 15.46
N SER A 303 9.59 -32.69 15.35
CA SER A 303 10.82 -32.76 14.55
C SER A 303 10.54 -32.53 13.06
N GLU A 304 9.45 -33.09 12.52
CA GLU A 304 9.05 -32.86 11.12
C GLU A 304 8.64 -31.41 10.86
N LEU A 305 7.91 -30.81 11.81
CA LEU A 305 7.56 -29.38 11.74
C LEU A 305 8.82 -28.50 11.73
N ILE A 306 9.76 -28.75 12.66
CA ILE A 306 11.02 -28.00 12.73
C ILE A 306 11.83 -28.16 11.45
N ASN A 307 11.92 -29.37 10.89
CA ASN A 307 12.61 -29.63 9.63
C ASN A 307 12.02 -28.78 8.50
N ARG A 308 10.68 -28.76 8.35
CA ARG A 308 9.99 -27.94 7.35
C ARG A 308 10.22 -26.45 7.56
N TRP A 309 10.15 -25.97 8.80
CA TRP A 309 10.40 -24.56 9.10
C TRP A 309 11.84 -24.15 8.77
N THR A 310 12.80 -25.02 9.09
CA THR A 310 14.22 -24.81 8.82
C THR A 310 14.50 -24.83 7.32
N GLU A 311 13.91 -25.76 6.57
CA GLU A 311 14.02 -25.83 5.11
C GLU A 311 13.54 -24.54 4.46
N VAL A 312 12.33 -24.09 4.81
CA VAL A 312 11.77 -22.83 4.30
C VAL A 312 12.61 -21.62 4.75
N GLY A 313 13.21 -21.67 5.94
CA GLY A 313 14.20 -20.68 6.41
C GLY A 313 15.49 -20.66 5.59
N ARG A 314 16.01 -21.82 5.18
CA ARG A 314 17.18 -21.91 4.28
C ARG A 314 16.87 -21.36 2.90
N GLU A 315 15.69 -21.64 2.35
CA GLU A 315 15.26 -21.05 1.07
C GLU A 315 15.20 -19.52 1.14
N PHE A 316 14.71 -18.96 2.25
CA PHE A 316 14.76 -17.51 2.46
C PHE A 316 16.21 -16.98 2.44
N VAL A 317 17.15 -17.64 3.11
CA VAL A 317 18.57 -17.24 3.10
C VAL A 317 19.16 -17.33 1.69
N LYS A 318 18.85 -18.38 0.92
CA LYS A 318 19.28 -18.50 -0.48
C LYS A 318 18.76 -17.34 -1.32
N ILE A 319 17.51 -16.93 -1.11
CA ILE A 319 16.90 -15.80 -1.80
C ILE A 319 17.64 -14.50 -1.46
N GLU A 320 17.94 -14.24 -0.19
CA GLU A 320 18.72 -13.06 0.20
C GLU A 320 20.12 -13.06 -0.44
N GLN A 321 20.81 -14.21 -0.46
CA GLN A 321 22.09 -14.36 -1.16
C GLN A 321 21.97 -14.09 -2.67
N MET A 322 20.88 -14.52 -3.31
CA MET A 322 20.62 -14.20 -4.71
C MET A 322 20.41 -12.70 -4.93
N ARG A 323 19.72 -12.01 -4.01
CA ARG A 323 19.54 -10.54 -4.05
C ARG A 323 20.86 -9.80 -3.96
N GLU A 324 21.73 -10.22 -3.04
CA GLU A 324 23.06 -9.63 -2.88
C GLU A 324 23.93 -9.82 -4.13
N ARG A 325 23.84 -10.99 -4.78
CA ARG A 325 24.66 -11.33 -5.95
C ARG A 325 24.15 -10.74 -7.26
N ILE A 326 22.84 -10.80 -7.52
CA ILE A 326 22.24 -10.49 -8.83
C ILE A 326 21.51 -9.14 -8.81
N GLY A 327 21.20 -8.61 -7.61
CA GLY A 327 20.36 -7.45 -7.42
C GLY A 327 18.93 -7.82 -7.01
N THR A 328 18.12 -6.81 -6.68
CA THR A 328 16.73 -7.02 -6.27
C THR A 328 15.82 -7.05 -7.51
N PRO A 329 15.08 -8.15 -7.77
CA PRO A 329 14.08 -8.20 -8.83
C PRO A 329 13.11 -7.02 -8.75
N ARG A 330 12.84 -6.38 -9.90
CA ARG A 330 11.93 -5.23 -9.97
C ARG A 330 10.54 -5.59 -9.45
N THR A 331 9.85 -4.59 -8.91
CA THR A 331 8.48 -4.61 -8.39
C THR A 331 8.23 -5.49 -7.17
N PHE A 332 8.99 -6.55 -6.93
CA PHE A 332 8.76 -7.42 -5.77
C PHE A 332 9.26 -6.78 -4.47
N HIS A 333 8.44 -6.83 -3.42
CA HIS A 333 8.80 -6.35 -2.09
C HIS A 333 9.33 -7.50 -1.21
N PHE A 334 10.62 -7.47 -0.91
CA PHE A 334 11.25 -8.44 -0.03
C PHE A 334 11.12 -8.03 1.44
N VAL A 335 10.68 -8.97 2.28
CA VAL A 335 10.49 -8.72 3.71
C VAL A 335 11.74 -9.04 4.52
N HIS A 336 11.91 -8.34 5.65
CA HIS A 336 12.95 -8.67 6.61
C HIS A 336 12.73 -10.04 7.27
N LYS A 337 13.82 -10.71 7.65
CA LYS A 337 13.82 -12.02 8.30
C LYS A 337 12.87 -12.10 9.50
N ASN A 338 12.82 -11.07 10.33
CA ASN A 338 11.96 -11.05 11.51
C ASN A 338 10.46 -11.10 11.15
N ILE A 339 10.05 -10.35 10.13
CA ILE A 339 8.67 -10.38 9.61
C ILE A 339 8.36 -11.74 9.01
N PHE A 340 9.28 -12.28 8.22
CA PHE A 340 9.15 -13.60 7.61
C PHE A 340 8.98 -14.71 8.66
N LEU A 341 9.83 -14.73 9.70
CA LEU A 341 9.74 -15.70 10.79
C LEU A 341 8.51 -15.47 11.68
N ASP A 342 7.86 -14.31 11.59
CA ASP A 342 6.60 -14.05 12.27
C ASP A 342 5.37 -14.54 11.49
N TRP A 343 5.51 -14.92 10.22
CA TRP A 343 4.39 -15.52 9.49
C TRP A 343 4.09 -16.96 9.89
N HIS A 344 2.87 -17.41 9.59
CA HIS A 344 2.51 -18.83 9.61
C HIS A 344 3.27 -19.58 8.51
N TYR A 345 3.47 -20.89 8.69
CA TYR A 345 4.27 -21.73 7.79
C TYR A 345 3.85 -21.61 6.31
N ASP A 346 2.56 -21.73 6.01
CA ASP A 346 2.07 -21.70 4.63
C ASP A 346 2.34 -20.36 3.94
N LYS A 347 2.28 -19.26 4.69
CA LYS A 347 2.59 -17.92 4.21
C LYS A 347 4.09 -17.75 3.94
N ARG A 348 4.97 -18.33 4.77
CA ARG A 348 6.42 -18.38 4.52
C ARG A 348 6.75 -19.19 3.29
N LYS A 349 6.18 -20.39 3.17
CA LYS A 349 6.38 -21.28 2.03
C LYS A 349 5.97 -20.61 0.73
N ALA A 350 4.75 -20.05 0.69
CA ALA A 350 4.27 -19.33 -0.49
C ALA A 350 5.17 -18.14 -0.84
N TYR A 351 5.67 -17.42 0.16
CA TYR A 351 6.59 -16.30 -0.06
C TYR A 351 7.91 -16.75 -0.69
N VAL A 352 8.60 -17.77 -0.14
CA VAL A 352 9.90 -18.20 -0.71
C VAL A 352 9.74 -18.79 -2.09
N GLU A 353 8.64 -19.49 -2.37
CA GLU A 353 8.34 -20.00 -3.71
C GLU A 353 8.21 -18.86 -4.73
N GLU A 354 7.41 -17.84 -4.44
CA GLU A 354 7.26 -16.70 -5.36
C GLU A 354 8.50 -15.83 -5.44
N ALA A 355 9.13 -15.52 -4.30
CA ALA A 355 10.34 -14.71 -4.26
C ALA A 355 11.50 -15.37 -5.03
N GLY A 356 11.66 -16.69 -4.91
CA GLY A 356 12.65 -17.45 -5.69
C GLY A 356 12.36 -17.41 -7.19
N ARG A 357 11.09 -17.53 -7.59
CA ARG A 357 10.69 -17.44 -9.01
C ARG A 357 10.94 -16.06 -9.62
N ARG A 358 11.05 -14.99 -8.83
CA ARG A 358 11.35 -13.64 -9.34
C ARG A 358 12.75 -13.49 -9.95
N PHE A 359 13.66 -14.42 -9.70
CA PHE A 359 15.00 -14.44 -10.29
C PHE A 359 15.06 -15.13 -11.66
N ALA A 360 13.96 -15.70 -12.14
CA ALA A 360 13.90 -16.26 -13.49
C ALA A 360 13.98 -15.15 -14.56
N ASP A 361 14.46 -15.51 -15.76
CA ASP A 361 14.52 -14.60 -16.90
C ASP A 361 13.12 -14.15 -17.30
N ILE A 362 12.84 -12.87 -17.08
CA ILE A 362 11.52 -12.27 -17.31
C ILE A 362 11.07 -12.34 -18.77
N ASN A 363 12.02 -12.38 -19.71
CA ASN A 363 11.70 -12.44 -21.15
C ASN A 363 11.17 -13.82 -21.57
N ARG A 364 11.31 -14.83 -20.71
CA ARG A 364 10.79 -16.19 -20.92
C ARG A 364 9.47 -16.43 -20.21
N GLU A 365 8.99 -15.48 -19.42
CA GLU A 365 7.75 -15.60 -18.68
C GLU A 365 6.55 -15.26 -19.58
N ARG A 366 5.43 -15.96 -19.38
CA ARG A 366 4.20 -15.66 -20.10
C ARG A 366 3.66 -14.27 -19.70
N PRO A 367 3.16 -13.46 -20.66
CA PRO A 367 2.64 -12.12 -20.36
C PRO A 367 1.49 -12.10 -19.32
N ASP A 368 0.65 -13.14 -19.27
CA ASP A 368 -0.43 -13.25 -18.28
C ASP A 368 0.13 -13.42 -16.85
N PHE A 369 1.19 -14.20 -16.66
CA PHE A 369 1.83 -14.39 -15.35
C PHE A 369 2.52 -13.13 -14.86
N LEU A 370 3.10 -12.38 -15.78
CA LEU A 370 3.71 -11.10 -15.51
C LEU A 370 2.67 -10.05 -15.05
N SER A 371 1.48 -10.06 -15.65
CA SER A 371 0.35 -9.25 -15.21
C SER A 371 -0.12 -9.64 -13.79
N ILE A 372 -0.27 -10.94 -13.52
CA ILE A 372 -0.64 -11.47 -12.21
C ILE A 372 0.38 -11.02 -11.14
N ARG A 373 1.69 -11.17 -11.43
CA ARG A 373 2.76 -10.74 -10.52
C ARG A 373 2.67 -9.26 -10.18
N ASN A 374 2.45 -8.38 -11.15
CA ASN A 374 2.24 -6.95 -10.90
C ASN A 374 1.05 -6.71 -9.97
N ALA A 375 -0.07 -7.42 -10.17
CA ALA A 375 -1.22 -7.30 -9.28
C ALA A 375 -0.89 -7.77 -7.84
N LEU A 376 -0.17 -8.89 -7.70
CA LEU A 376 0.29 -9.37 -6.39
C LEU A 376 1.25 -8.39 -5.70
N ASP A 377 2.19 -7.80 -6.43
CA ASP A 377 3.21 -6.87 -5.92
C ASP A 377 2.58 -5.55 -5.43
N MET A 378 1.52 -5.10 -6.12
CA MET A 378 0.70 -3.96 -5.72
C MET A 378 -0.38 -4.29 -4.69
N GLN A 379 -0.46 -5.56 -4.25
CA GLN A 379 -1.48 -6.08 -3.34
C GLN A 379 -2.92 -5.88 -3.85
N ASP A 380 -3.12 -5.88 -5.16
CA ASP A 380 -4.43 -5.85 -5.79
C ASP A 380 -4.99 -7.27 -5.92
N TRP A 381 -5.52 -7.76 -4.80
CA TRP A 381 -5.96 -9.15 -4.66
C TRP A 381 -7.11 -9.52 -5.60
N ASP A 382 -8.03 -8.59 -5.89
CA ASP A 382 -9.19 -8.88 -6.72
C ASP A 382 -8.79 -8.97 -8.20
N ILE A 383 -7.90 -8.08 -8.67
CA ILE A 383 -7.33 -8.20 -10.02
C ILE A 383 -6.50 -9.46 -10.15
N ALA A 384 -5.61 -9.73 -9.20
CA ALA A 384 -4.79 -10.95 -9.23
C ALA A 384 -5.65 -12.21 -9.28
N GLN A 385 -6.73 -12.27 -8.50
CA GLN A 385 -7.67 -13.41 -8.51
C GLN A 385 -8.38 -13.56 -9.86
N ARG A 386 -8.86 -12.46 -10.46
CA ARG A 386 -9.48 -12.48 -11.79
C ARG A 386 -8.49 -12.97 -12.86
N GLU A 387 -7.27 -12.45 -12.86
CA GLU A 387 -6.26 -12.83 -13.85
C GLU A 387 -5.76 -14.27 -13.67
N ILE A 388 -5.65 -14.77 -12.44
CA ILE A 388 -5.35 -16.18 -12.19
C ILE A 388 -6.45 -17.07 -12.80
N LYS A 389 -7.72 -16.68 -12.64
CA LYS A 389 -8.85 -17.40 -13.24
C LYS A 389 -8.82 -17.37 -14.76
N GLU A 390 -8.54 -16.21 -15.36
CA GLU A 390 -8.40 -16.05 -16.81
C GLU A 390 -7.18 -16.77 -17.38
N ALA A 391 -6.07 -16.82 -16.65
CA ALA A 391 -4.90 -17.60 -17.04
C ALA A 391 -5.28 -19.08 -17.09
N ARG A 392 -5.97 -19.59 -16.06
CA ARG A 392 -6.39 -21.01 -15.92
C ARG A 392 -7.21 -21.56 -17.09
N SER A 393 -7.96 -20.71 -17.81
CA SER A 393 -8.73 -21.13 -18.98
C SER A 393 -7.92 -21.25 -20.26
N LYS A 394 -6.64 -20.85 -20.25
CA LYS A 394 -5.73 -20.94 -21.40
C LYS A 394 -4.90 -22.23 -21.33
N PRO A 395 -4.44 -22.75 -22.49
CA PRO A 395 -3.50 -23.88 -22.52
C PRO A 395 -2.23 -23.60 -21.68
N MET A 396 -1.78 -24.59 -20.92
CA MET A 396 -0.60 -24.49 -20.05
C MET A 396 0.29 -25.72 -20.16
N THR A 397 1.60 -25.49 -20.05
CA THR A 397 2.55 -26.56 -19.76
C THR A 397 2.45 -26.99 -18.30
N VAL A 398 3.12 -28.10 -17.94
CA VAL A 398 3.22 -28.54 -16.53
C VAL A 398 3.94 -27.48 -15.69
N GLU A 399 5.01 -26.89 -16.22
CA GLU A 399 5.76 -25.83 -15.54
C GLU A 399 4.90 -24.57 -15.33
N ASP A 400 4.13 -24.18 -16.35
CA ASP A 400 3.21 -23.04 -16.24
C ASP A 400 2.14 -23.28 -15.19
N SER A 401 1.59 -24.49 -15.14
CA SER A 401 0.59 -24.88 -14.16
C SER A 401 1.14 -24.77 -12.73
N GLN A 402 2.40 -25.17 -12.51
CA GLN A 402 3.07 -25.04 -11.22
C GLN A 402 3.36 -23.58 -10.83
N LYS A 403 3.72 -22.72 -11.80
CA LYS A 403 3.92 -21.28 -11.57
C LYS A 403 2.61 -20.59 -11.22
N LEU A 404 1.53 -20.91 -11.93
CA LEU A 404 0.21 -20.36 -11.61
C LEU A 404 -0.27 -20.80 -10.23
N GLN A 405 -0.03 -22.06 -9.87
CA GLN A 405 -0.36 -22.58 -8.55
C GLN A 405 0.40 -21.86 -7.43
N SER A 406 1.68 -21.51 -7.61
CA SER A 406 2.43 -20.77 -6.59
C SER A 406 1.91 -19.33 -6.46
N MET A 407 1.53 -18.67 -7.56
CA MET A 407 0.87 -17.36 -7.53
C MET A 407 -0.49 -17.41 -6.80
N GLU A 408 -1.30 -18.44 -7.06
CA GLU A 408 -2.58 -18.69 -6.38
C GLU A 408 -2.38 -18.94 -4.88
N GLN A 409 -1.36 -19.72 -4.52
CA GLN A 409 -1.01 -19.97 -3.13
C GLN A 409 -0.54 -18.70 -2.43
N TYR A 410 0.30 -17.89 -3.08
CA TYR A 410 0.74 -16.60 -2.56
C TYR A 410 -0.45 -15.68 -2.29
N LEU A 411 -1.34 -15.49 -3.27
CA LEU A 411 -2.56 -14.71 -3.12
C LEU A 411 -3.39 -15.19 -1.91
N ARG A 412 -3.64 -16.50 -1.81
CA ARG A 412 -4.45 -17.08 -0.74
C ARG A 412 -3.87 -16.84 0.65
N GLN A 413 -2.54 -16.88 0.80
CA GLN A 413 -1.85 -16.77 2.09
C GLN A 413 -1.52 -15.32 2.49
N HIS A 414 -1.41 -14.40 1.53
CA HIS A 414 -1.03 -13.00 1.78
C HIS A 414 -2.21 -12.02 1.75
N ARG A 415 -3.35 -12.37 1.13
CA ARG A 415 -4.59 -11.62 1.29
C ARG A 415 -5.01 -11.63 2.75
N SER A 416 -5.01 -10.46 3.40
CA SER A 416 -5.43 -10.32 4.80
C SER A 416 -6.87 -10.80 5.02
N ASP A 417 -7.17 -11.35 6.20
CA ASP A 417 -8.53 -11.81 6.54
C ASP A 417 -9.57 -10.67 6.57
N ARG A 418 -9.14 -9.40 6.58
CA ARG A 418 -10.05 -8.24 6.34
C ARG A 418 -10.75 -8.34 4.98
N GLY A 419 -10.20 -9.08 4.01
CA GLY A 419 -10.84 -9.38 2.74
C GLY A 419 -11.51 -10.77 2.65
N LYS A 420 -11.50 -11.59 3.72
CA LYS A 420 -12.11 -12.93 3.75
C LYS A 420 -13.37 -13.03 4.62
N GLY A 421 -13.86 -11.94 5.19
CA GLY A 421 -14.84 -12.03 6.29
C GLY A 421 -15.78 -10.85 6.49
N GLN A 422 -16.15 -10.12 5.43
CA GLN A 422 -17.36 -9.32 5.43
C GLN A 422 -18.16 -9.56 4.14
N THR A 423 -18.63 -10.81 3.97
CA THR A 423 -19.96 -11.02 3.39
C THR A 423 -21.00 -10.60 4.44
N LYS A 424 -20.98 -9.33 4.86
CA LYS A 424 -22.27 -8.69 5.09
C LYS A 424 -22.82 -8.50 3.67
N GLU A 425 -24.10 -8.73 3.47
CA GLU A 425 -24.79 -8.22 2.28
C GLU A 425 -24.64 -6.69 2.29
N GLU A 426 -23.48 -6.20 1.86
CA GLU A 426 -23.27 -4.79 1.63
C GLU A 426 -24.18 -4.47 0.46
N ARG A 427 -25.20 -3.65 0.75
CA ARG A 427 -26.05 -3.02 -0.25
C ARG A 427 -25.16 -2.63 -1.42
N LYS A 428 -25.45 -3.16 -2.60
CA LYS A 428 -24.74 -2.75 -3.82
C LYS A 428 -24.89 -1.22 -3.92
N PRO A 429 -23.78 -0.46 -3.96
CA PRO A 429 -23.89 0.99 -4.12
C PRO A 429 -24.60 1.28 -5.44
N SER A 430 -25.46 2.29 -5.45
CA SER A 430 -26.03 2.88 -6.65
C SER A 430 -24.94 3.46 -7.55
N ASP A 431 -25.27 3.67 -8.83
CA ASP A 431 -24.32 4.25 -9.79
C ASP A 431 -23.85 5.64 -9.33
N GLN A 432 -24.75 6.43 -8.75
CA GLN A 432 -24.41 7.74 -8.20
C GLN A 432 -23.45 7.63 -7.00
N GLU A 433 -23.66 6.68 -6.08
CA GLU A 433 -22.73 6.42 -4.96
C GLU A 433 -21.33 6.02 -5.46
N VAL A 434 -21.21 5.21 -6.52
CA VAL A 434 -19.91 4.85 -7.13
C VAL A 434 -19.21 6.07 -7.75
N VAL A 435 -19.98 6.94 -8.40
CA VAL A 435 -19.47 8.15 -9.04
C VAL A 435 -19.01 9.18 -8.00
N ASP A 436 -19.79 9.36 -6.94
CA ASP A 436 -19.45 10.26 -5.84
C ASP A 436 -18.25 9.75 -5.05
N GLU A 437 -18.14 8.43 -4.84
CA GLU A 437 -16.93 7.85 -4.26
C GLU A 437 -15.72 8.05 -5.17
N THR A 438 -15.88 7.92 -6.51
CA THR A 438 -14.80 8.18 -7.46
C THR A 438 -14.33 9.63 -7.41
N ARG A 439 -15.28 10.58 -7.36
CA ARG A 439 -14.98 12.00 -7.16
C ARG A 439 -14.22 12.20 -5.86
N HIS A 440 -14.74 11.67 -4.75
CA HIS A 440 -14.11 11.78 -3.44
C HIS A 440 -12.64 11.33 -3.44
N TRP A 441 -12.32 10.21 -4.07
CA TRP A 441 -10.94 9.72 -4.16
C TRP A 441 -10.08 10.54 -5.13
N LEU A 442 -10.63 10.99 -6.25
CA LEU A 442 -9.93 11.91 -7.17
C LEU A 442 -9.59 13.25 -6.50
N GLU A 443 -10.39 13.69 -5.54
CA GLU A 443 -10.13 14.90 -4.77
C GLU A 443 -8.89 14.79 -3.87
N GLN A 444 -8.45 13.57 -3.54
CA GLN A 444 -7.21 13.34 -2.80
C GLN A 444 -5.94 13.55 -3.66
N ILE A 445 -6.13 13.65 -4.99
CA ILE A 445 -5.06 13.87 -5.97
C ILE A 445 -4.94 15.37 -6.26
N PRO A 446 -3.71 15.92 -6.30
CA PRO A 446 -3.46 17.32 -6.66
C PRO A 446 -4.06 17.67 -8.03
N ALA A 447 -4.60 18.89 -8.11
CA ALA A 447 -5.36 19.44 -9.24
C ALA A 447 -4.68 19.22 -10.60
N GLU A 448 -3.37 19.43 -10.61
CA GLU A 448 -2.41 19.32 -11.70
C GLU A 448 -2.46 17.97 -12.39
N HIS A 449 -2.68 16.92 -11.60
CA HIS A 449 -2.65 15.53 -12.04
C HIS A 449 -4.05 14.93 -12.20
N ARG A 450 -5.10 15.56 -11.67
CA ARG A 450 -6.47 15.01 -11.73
C ARG A 450 -6.90 14.70 -13.15
N ARG A 451 -6.59 15.59 -14.11
CA ARG A 451 -6.92 15.38 -15.53
C ARG A 451 -6.35 14.06 -16.06
N SER A 452 -5.06 13.80 -15.85
CA SER A 452 -4.43 12.54 -16.28
C SER A 452 -5.08 11.32 -15.61
N HIS A 453 -5.48 11.43 -14.34
CA HIS A 453 -6.18 10.36 -13.64
C HIS A 453 -7.60 10.13 -14.20
N VAL A 454 -8.38 11.20 -14.43
CA VAL A 454 -9.72 11.13 -15.03
C VAL A 454 -9.66 10.49 -16.41
N LEU A 455 -8.72 10.90 -17.27
CA LEU A 455 -8.53 10.29 -18.57
C LEU A 455 -8.21 8.80 -18.44
N SER A 456 -7.30 8.43 -17.54
CA SER A 456 -6.94 7.02 -17.31
C SER A 456 -8.09 6.17 -16.74
N LEU A 457 -9.00 6.76 -15.95
CA LEU A 457 -10.18 6.10 -15.36
C LEU A 457 -11.25 5.69 -16.37
N GLN A 458 -11.15 6.17 -17.61
CA GLN A 458 -12.06 5.78 -18.69
C GLN A 458 -11.99 4.28 -19.03
N SER A 459 -10.93 3.58 -18.61
CA SER A 459 -10.81 2.12 -18.71
C SER A 459 -10.07 1.59 -17.48
N ALA A 460 -10.60 0.53 -16.84
CA ALA A 460 -9.96 -0.04 -15.67
C ALA A 460 -8.54 -0.56 -15.96
N ARG A 461 -8.30 -1.06 -17.18
CA ARG A 461 -6.97 -1.48 -17.65
C ARG A 461 -6.01 -0.32 -17.86
N LYS A 462 -6.51 0.80 -18.40
CA LYS A 462 -5.72 2.02 -18.59
C LYS A 462 -5.30 2.63 -17.25
N PHE A 463 -6.23 2.74 -16.31
CA PHE A 463 -5.94 3.18 -14.94
C PHE A 463 -4.93 2.25 -14.25
N ARG A 464 -5.07 0.93 -14.45
CA ARG A 464 -4.11 -0.04 -13.92
C ARG A 464 -2.70 0.20 -14.43
N ALA A 465 -2.52 0.42 -15.73
CA ALA A 465 -1.22 0.74 -16.29
C ALA A 465 -0.63 1.97 -15.59
N LYS A 466 -1.39 3.07 -15.49
CA LYS A 466 -0.96 4.29 -14.77
C LYS A 466 -0.52 3.99 -13.34
N ARG A 467 -1.32 3.23 -12.59
CA ARG A 467 -0.99 2.82 -11.22
C ARG A 467 0.32 2.04 -11.15
N ILE A 468 0.61 1.15 -12.11
CA ILE A 468 1.87 0.40 -12.14
C ILE A 468 3.06 1.34 -12.39
N LEU A 469 2.92 2.30 -13.30
CA LEU A 469 3.98 3.28 -13.59
C LEU A 469 4.36 4.10 -12.35
N TRP A 470 3.36 4.49 -11.54
CA TRP A 470 3.57 5.15 -10.24
C TRP A 470 4.15 4.19 -9.20
N TYR A 471 3.65 2.96 -9.12
CA TYR A 471 4.22 1.94 -8.23
C TYR A 471 5.71 1.71 -8.49
N ASN A 472 6.15 1.74 -9.75
CA ASN A 472 7.57 1.60 -10.10
C ASN A 472 8.44 2.71 -9.49
N ARG A 473 7.96 3.97 -9.38
CA ARG A 473 8.69 5.05 -8.70
C ARG A 473 8.84 4.76 -7.21
N VAL A 474 7.76 4.32 -6.55
CA VAL A 474 7.78 3.92 -5.13
C VAL A 474 8.77 2.80 -4.90
N TRP A 475 8.74 1.78 -5.75
CA TRP A 475 9.68 0.66 -5.68
C TRP A 475 11.13 1.13 -5.86
N CYS A 476 11.43 1.94 -6.89
CA CYS A 476 12.77 2.46 -7.15
C CYS A 476 13.34 3.25 -5.96
N ARG A 477 12.52 4.08 -5.28
CA ARG A 477 12.99 4.86 -4.12
C ARG A 477 13.22 4.01 -2.89
N ARG A 478 12.35 3.04 -2.61
CA ARG A 478 12.52 2.09 -1.49
C ARG A 478 13.79 1.24 -1.61
N HIS A 479 14.29 1.06 -2.82
CA HIS A 479 15.51 0.30 -3.11
C HIS A 479 16.70 1.20 -3.49
N HIS A 480 16.62 2.51 -3.21
CA HIS A 480 17.69 3.50 -3.42
C HIS A 480 18.16 3.69 -4.86
N TYR A 481 17.42 3.15 -5.84
CA TYR A 481 17.65 3.42 -7.28
C TYR A 481 17.27 4.86 -7.64
N LEU A 482 16.33 5.46 -6.90
CA LEU A 482 15.95 6.86 -6.98
C LEU A 482 15.97 7.49 -5.58
N ASP A 483 16.22 8.79 -5.53
CA ASP A 483 16.06 9.70 -4.40
C ASP A 483 15.87 11.11 -4.97
N ASP A 484 15.69 12.13 -4.12
CA ASP A 484 15.41 13.49 -4.60
C ASP A 484 16.53 14.06 -5.48
N ASP A 485 17.80 13.77 -5.14
CA ASP A 485 18.94 14.28 -5.88
C ASP A 485 19.10 13.57 -7.22
N LYS A 486 18.96 12.24 -7.25
CA LYS A 486 18.97 11.44 -8.49
C LYS A 486 17.81 11.81 -9.40
N GLU A 487 16.60 11.97 -8.86
CA GLU A 487 15.42 12.37 -9.63
C GLU A 487 15.63 13.75 -10.26
N LYS A 488 16.17 14.73 -9.53
CA LYS A 488 16.50 16.06 -10.05
C LYS A 488 17.61 16.03 -11.10
N ALA A 489 18.67 15.25 -10.88
CA ALA A 489 19.77 15.12 -11.83
C ALA A 489 19.31 14.47 -13.15
N LEU A 490 18.53 13.39 -13.04
CA LEU A 490 17.94 12.71 -14.19
C LEU A 490 16.93 13.59 -14.93
N GLN A 491 16.18 14.45 -14.23
CA GLN A 491 15.27 15.42 -14.87
C GLN A 491 16.04 16.40 -15.75
N LYS A 492 17.09 17.03 -15.22
CA LYS A 492 17.95 17.95 -15.99
C LYS A 492 18.56 17.26 -17.22
N SER A 493 19.00 16.01 -17.04
CA SER A 493 19.51 15.19 -18.15
C SER A 493 18.41 14.89 -19.18
N ALA A 494 17.18 14.65 -18.74
CA ALA A 494 16.05 14.39 -19.63
C ALA A 494 15.71 15.62 -20.48
N GLU A 495 15.69 16.80 -19.88
CA GLU A 495 15.43 18.06 -20.60
C GLU A 495 16.44 18.31 -21.73
N MET A 496 17.72 17.96 -21.51
CA MET A 496 18.77 18.09 -22.53
C MET A 496 18.74 16.97 -23.58
N GLN A 497 18.48 15.72 -23.19
CA GLN A 497 18.66 14.55 -24.06
C GLN A 497 17.39 14.17 -24.85
N THR A 498 16.20 14.55 -24.38
CA THR A 498 14.95 14.23 -25.07
C THR A 498 14.88 14.81 -26.49
N PRO A 499 15.26 16.09 -26.73
CA PRO A 499 15.29 16.65 -28.09
C PRO A 499 16.18 15.85 -29.05
N GLU A 500 17.38 15.47 -28.61
CA GLU A 500 18.31 14.68 -29.40
C GLU A 500 17.75 13.29 -29.72
N ARG A 501 17.10 12.63 -28.75
CA ARG A 501 16.46 11.32 -28.96
C ARG A 501 15.27 11.38 -29.91
N MET A 502 14.47 12.45 -29.84
CA MET A 502 13.37 12.64 -30.78
C MET A 502 13.88 12.83 -32.22
N LYS A 503 15.06 13.44 -32.39
CA LYS A 503 15.69 13.67 -33.69
C LYS A 503 16.43 12.44 -34.23
N HIS A 504 17.13 11.71 -33.36
CA HIS A 504 18.06 10.64 -33.75
C HIS A 504 17.57 9.23 -33.40
N GLY A 505 16.43 9.12 -32.74
CA GLY A 505 15.82 7.88 -32.28
C GLY A 505 16.19 7.50 -30.84
N HIS A 506 15.36 6.65 -30.24
CA HIS A 506 15.59 6.11 -28.91
C HIS A 506 16.73 5.08 -28.88
N SER A 507 17.42 5.01 -27.74
CA SER A 507 18.40 3.96 -27.44
C SER A 507 17.73 2.59 -27.35
N LYS A 508 18.46 1.57 -27.82
CA LYS A 508 18.06 0.16 -27.71
C LYS A 508 18.51 -0.51 -26.40
N ARG A 509 19.28 0.18 -25.56
CA ARG A 509 19.82 -0.35 -24.30
C ARG A 509 19.95 0.73 -23.24
N GLY A 510 19.90 0.31 -21.98
CA GLY A 510 20.13 1.19 -20.83
C GLY A 510 18.91 2.03 -20.45
N LEU A 511 19.07 2.77 -19.35
CA LEU A 511 18.04 3.66 -18.83
C LEU A 511 17.89 4.89 -19.73
N GLU A 512 16.66 5.20 -20.12
CA GLU A 512 16.30 6.49 -20.71
C GLU A 512 15.44 7.31 -19.76
N ALA A 513 15.85 8.56 -19.54
CA ALA A 513 15.05 9.56 -18.85
C ALA A 513 14.53 10.56 -19.89
N ASN A 514 13.22 10.63 -20.11
CA ASN A 514 12.58 11.44 -21.14
C ASN A 514 11.66 12.50 -20.50
N SER A 515 11.72 13.72 -21.02
CA SER A 515 10.88 14.84 -20.60
C SER A 515 9.67 14.93 -21.50
N VAL A 516 8.49 14.68 -20.93
CA VAL A 516 7.18 14.68 -21.63
C VAL A 516 6.41 15.97 -21.32
N THR A 517 7.11 16.97 -20.78
CA THR A 517 6.49 18.20 -20.25
C THR A 517 6.09 19.20 -21.32
N ASN A 518 6.51 19.02 -22.57
CA ASN A 518 6.16 19.85 -23.72
C ASN A 518 5.16 19.14 -24.65
N PRO A 519 3.94 19.70 -24.86
CA PRO A 519 2.85 19.03 -25.57
C PRO A 519 3.14 18.81 -27.07
N THR A 520 3.97 19.63 -27.71
CA THR A 520 4.15 19.58 -29.17
C THR A 520 4.83 18.29 -29.64
N ASN A 521 5.68 17.69 -28.81
CA ASN A 521 6.43 16.47 -29.16
C ASN A 521 6.37 15.39 -28.06
N ALA A 522 5.46 15.52 -27.09
CA ALA A 522 5.36 14.64 -25.92
C ALA A 522 5.21 13.15 -26.29
N HIS A 523 4.41 12.82 -27.32
CA HIS A 523 4.25 11.43 -27.75
C HIS A 523 5.57 10.84 -28.30
N ALA A 524 6.29 11.60 -29.13
CA ALA A 524 7.57 11.19 -29.71
C ALA A 524 8.70 11.10 -28.68
N ALA A 525 8.56 11.76 -27.52
CA ALA A 525 9.50 11.66 -26.41
C ALA A 525 9.40 10.33 -25.65
N MET A 526 8.30 9.58 -25.80
CA MET A 526 8.05 8.34 -25.07
C MET A 526 8.41 7.12 -25.93
N ARG A 527 9.37 6.31 -25.46
CA ARG A 527 9.73 5.05 -26.12
C ARG A 527 8.62 4.01 -25.97
N GLU A 528 8.15 3.47 -27.08
CA GLU A 528 7.30 2.27 -27.11
C GLU A 528 8.11 1.01 -26.71
N GLN A 529 7.55 0.19 -25.83
CA GLN A 529 8.26 -0.91 -25.17
C GLN A 529 8.05 -2.27 -25.87
N GLU A 530 7.92 -2.28 -27.20
CA GLU A 530 7.82 -3.51 -27.99
C GLU A 530 9.12 -3.86 -28.73
N ARG A 531 9.95 -2.84 -28.99
CA ARG A 531 11.19 -2.95 -29.79
C ARG A 531 12.45 -3.01 -28.94
N VAL A 532 12.34 -2.69 -27.65
CA VAL A 532 13.44 -2.54 -26.69
C VAL A 532 12.94 -2.84 -25.29
N ASN A 533 13.47 -3.88 -24.64
CA ASN A 533 13.17 -4.19 -23.23
C ASN A 533 14.18 -3.46 -22.35
N SER A 534 13.96 -2.17 -22.07
CA SER A 534 14.88 -1.38 -21.23
C SER A 534 14.17 -0.34 -20.37
N PRO A 535 14.72 0.00 -19.19
CA PRO A 535 14.14 0.98 -18.29
C PRO A 535 13.90 2.34 -18.97
N GLN A 536 12.76 2.95 -18.69
CA GLN A 536 12.44 4.31 -19.09
C GLN A 536 11.81 5.07 -17.90
N ILE A 537 12.22 6.31 -17.70
CA ILE A 537 11.62 7.28 -16.79
C ILE A 537 10.96 8.37 -17.63
N LEU A 538 9.70 8.65 -17.34
CA LEU A 538 8.91 9.69 -17.97
C LEU A 538 8.68 10.82 -16.97
N TYR A 539 9.32 11.96 -17.19
CA TYR A 539 9.04 13.18 -16.45
C TYR A 539 7.79 13.83 -17.03
N THR A 540 6.75 13.92 -16.22
CA THR A 540 5.42 14.36 -16.65
C THR A 540 4.96 15.57 -15.85
N ASN A 541 4.08 16.37 -16.46
CA ASN A 541 3.37 17.46 -15.82
C ASN A 541 1.91 17.45 -16.31
N ARG A 542 1.15 18.50 -15.98
CA ARG A 542 -0.21 18.71 -16.49
C ARG A 542 -0.34 18.59 -18.02
N GLN A 543 0.62 19.17 -18.77
CA GLN A 543 0.57 19.21 -20.24
C GLN A 543 0.77 17.82 -20.85
N SER A 544 1.41 16.91 -20.12
CA SER A 544 1.58 15.50 -20.52
C SER A 544 0.28 14.69 -20.48
N ALA A 545 -0.82 15.19 -19.90
CA ALA A 545 -2.01 14.40 -19.61
C ALA A 545 -2.61 13.69 -20.84
N GLY A 546 -2.75 14.40 -21.97
CA GLY A 546 -3.25 13.83 -23.22
C GLY A 546 -2.29 12.82 -23.85
N PRO A 547 -1.04 13.21 -24.15
CA PRO A 547 -0.04 12.29 -24.71
C PRO A 547 0.18 11.03 -23.87
N LEU A 548 0.23 11.17 -22.54
CA LEU A 548 0.35 10.03 -21.63
C LEU A 548 -0.90 9.14 -21.69
N ASP A 549 -2.09 9.71 -21.81
CA ASP A 549 -3.33 8.93 -21.95
C ASP A 549 -3.34 8.10 -23.24
N GLU A 550 -2.92 8.68 -24.36
CA GLU A 550 -2.77 7.98 -25.65
C GLU A 550 -1.77 6.83 -25.53
N MET A 551 -0.61 7.08 -24.92
CA MET A 551 0.41 6.05 -24.69
C MET A 551 -0.11 4.94 -23.77
N LEU A 552 -0.81 5.30 -22.68
CA LEU A 552 -1.43 4.33 -21.78
C LEU A 552 -2.50 3.52 -22.51
N GLU A 553 -3.33 4.13 -23.35
CA GLU A 553 -4.37 3.43 -24.11
C GLU A 553 -3.77 2.43 -25.11
N ALA A 554 -2.71 2.84 -25.82
CA ALA A 554 -2.00 1.98 -26.76
C ALA A 554 -1.25 0.83 -26.06
N GLN A 555 -0.64 1.09 -24.90
CA GLN A 555 0.28 0.16 -24.23
C GLN A 555 -0.31 -0.50 -22.96
N LYS A 556 -1.59 -0.32 -22.63
CA LYS A 556 -2.22 -0.85 -21.40
C LYS A 556 -2.13 -2.37 -21.24
N ASN A 557 -2.00 -3.12 -22.34
CA ASN A 557 -1.84 -4.56 -22.33
C ASN A 557 -0.37 -5.01 -22.53
N ASN A 558 0.56 -4.07 -22.70
CA ASN A 558 1.97 -4.40 -22.88
C ASN A 558 2.67 -4.50 -21.51
N PHE A 559 3.05 -5.71 -21.14
CA PHE A 559 3.80 -5.94 -19.91
C PHE A 559 5.14 -5.21 -19.89
N TYR A 560 5.91 -5.23 -20.98
CA TYR A 560 7.21 -4.56 -21.02
C TYR A 560 7.08 -3.07 -20.77
N PHE A 561 6.00 -2.45 -21.26
CA PHE A 561 5.69 -1.06 -20.95
C PHE A 561 5.47 -0.85 -19.45
N THR A 562 4.54 -1.59 -18.85
CA THR A 562 4.21 -1.44 -17.42
C THR A 562 5.36 -1.85 -16.50
N TYR A 563 6.22 -2.78 -16.90
CA TYR A 563 7.36 -3.23 -16.12
C TYR A 563 8.55 -2.28 -16.23
N TRP A 564 8.86 -1.79 -17.43
CA TRP A 564 10.07 -1.01 -17.65
C TRP A 564 9.91 0.50 -17.44
N THR A 565 8.68 1.00 -17.49
CA THR A 565 8.39 2.44 -17.47
C THR A 565 8.06 2.95 -16.06
N THR A 566 8.62 4.10 -15.69
CA THR A 566 8.34 4.80 -14.43
C THR A 566 7.87 6.21 -14.73
N GLU A 567 6.71 6.59 -14.20
CA GLU A 567 6.19 7.96 -14.31
C GLU A 567 6.68 8.76 -13.10
N ILE A 568 7.32 9.91 -13.36
CA ILE A 568 7.71 10.88 -12.34
C ILE A 568 7.01 12.20 -12.64
N PRO A 569 5.92 12.52 -11.93
CA PRO A 569 5.34 13.86 -11.96
C PRO A 569 6.32 14.88 -11.36
N VAL A 570 6.76 15.88 -12.14
CA VAL A 570 7.80 16.86 -11.76
C VAL A 570 7.33 17.87 -10.71
N ASP A 571 6.03 18.05 -10.62
CA ASP A 571 5.29 18.98 -9.76
C ASP A 571 4.71 18.28 -8.50
N LEU A 572 5.05 17.01 -8.26
CA LEU A 572 4.55 16.23 -7.13
C LEU A 572 5.66 15.69 -6.24
N ALA A 573 5.65 16.15 -4.98
CA ALA A 573 6.51 15.62 -3.92
C ALA A 573 6.35 14.10 -3.77
N TYR A 574 7.45 13.41 -3.52
CA TYR A 574 7.45 11.95 -3.45
C TYR A 574 6.52 11.41 -2.37
N GLU A 575 6.45 12.05 -1.20
CA GLU A 575 5.61 11.58 -0.08
C GLU A 575 4.14 11.55 -0.47
N LYS A 576 3.67 12.57 -1.21
CA LYS A 576 2.29 12.62 -1.70
C LYS A 576 2.07 11.62 -2.83
N HIS A 577 3.03 11.47 -3.74
CA HIS A 577 2.98 10.43 -4.77
C HIS A 577 2.87 9.03 -4.14
N GLU A 578 3.69 8.73 -3.12
CA GLU A 578 3.65 7.46 -2.38
C GLU A 578 2.29 7.25 -1.71
N TYR A 579 1.74 8.29 -1.08
CA TYR A 579 0.41 8.24 -0.48
C TYR A 579 -0.69 7.91 -1.48
N ILE A 580 -0.73 8.64 -2.59
CA ILE A 580 -1.72 8.44 -3.65
C ILE A 580 -1.63 7.00 -4.14
N ASN A 581 -0.43 6.51 -4.40
CA ASN A 581 -0.24 5.16 -4.89
C ASN A 581 -0.66 4.07 -3.89
N GLN A 582 -0.50 4.29 -2.58
CA GLN A 582 -0.81 3.30 -1.54
C GLN A 582 -2.24 3.37 -1.01
N ASN A 583 -2.86 4.55 -1.00
CA ASN A 583 -4.11 4.81 -0.28
C ASN A 583 -5.23 5.30 -1.20
N VAL A 584 -4.93 5.87 -2.38
CA VAL A 584 -5.94 6.42 -3.30
C VAL A 584 -6.12 5.53 -4.52
N HIS A 585 -5.02 5.15 -5.17
CA HIS A 585 -5.03 4.28 -6.36
C HIS A 585 -5.75 2.95 -6.16
N PRO A 586 -5.63 2.23 -5.02
CA PRO A 586 -6.39 0.99 -4.82
C PRO A 586 -7.91 1.21 -4.87
N HIS A 587 -8.40 2.31 -4.28
CA HIS A 587 -9.82 2.64 -4.29
C HIS A 587 -10.30 3.05 -5.68
N LEU A 588 -9.55 3.93 -6.36
CA LEU A 588 -9.85 4.32 -7.73
C LEU A 588 -9.83 3.12 -8.70
N GLN A 589 -8.90 2.18 -8.53
CA GLN A 589 -8.86 0.96 -9.34
C GLN A 589 -10.09 0.07 -9.09
N ARG A 590 -10.50 -0.10 -7.84
CA ARG A 590 -11.73 -0.83 -7.48
C ARG A 590 -12.95 -0.20 -8.15
N LEU A 591 -13.08 1.12 -8.03
CA LEU A 591 -14.18 1.88 -8.62
C LEU A 591 -14.16 1.84 -10.15
N ALA A 592 -12.99 1.90 -10.79
CA ALA A 592 -12.86 1.76 -12.24
C ALA A 592 -13.35 0.39 -12.73
N ASN A 593 -13.02 -0.69 -12.03
CA ASN A 593 -13.54 -2.02 -12.34
C ASN A 593 -15.07 -2.09 -12.13
N GLU A 594 -15.58 -1.50 -11.05
CA GLU A 594 -17.02 -1.47 -10.75
C GLU A 594 -17.81 -0.70 -11.83
N MET A 595 -17.30 0.46 -12.25
CA MET A 595 -17.88 1.25 -13.34
C MET A 595 -17.85 0.48 -14.66
N GLU A 596 -16.73 -0.16 -15.01
CA GLU A 596 -16.61 -0.97 -16.24
C GLU A 596 -17.61 -2.15 -16.24
N ASN A 597 -17.78 -2.84 -15.11
CA ASN A 597 -18.75 -3.92 -14.95
C ASN A 597 -20.20 -3.44 -15.17
N ARG A 598 -20.50 -2.20 -14.77
CA ARG A 598 -21.81 -1.54 -14.93
C ARG A 598 -22.00 -0.87 -16.29
N GLY A 599 -20.96 -0.81 -17.12
CA GLY A 599 -21.00 -0.08 -18.38
C GLY A 599 -21.03 1.44 -18.19
N ILE A 600 -20.46 1.95 -17.10
CA ILE A 600 -20.35 3.37 -16.80
C ILE A 600 -18.93 3.82 -17.18
N ARG A 601 -18.81 4.98 -17.83
CA ARG A 601 -17.52 5.62 -18.11
C ARG A 601 -17.41 6.91 -17.31
N PHE A 602 -16.32 7.06 -16.55
CA PHE A 602 -16.01 8.31 -15.88
C PHE A 602 -15.32 9.26 -16.86
N THR A 603 -15.82 10.49 -16.96
CA THR A 603 -15.31 11.54 -17.86
C THR A 603 -15.08 12.84 -17.09
N GLU A 604 -14.45 13.82 -17.73
CA GLU A 604 -14.27 15.16 -17.15
C GLU A 604 -15.63 15.83 -16.78
N ASN A 605 -16.72 15.44 -17.46
CA ASN A 605 -18.08 15.93 -17.21
C ASN A 605 -18.89 15.04 -16.25
N GLY A 606 -18.26 14.05 -15.61
CA GLY A 606 -18.92 13.06 -14.75
C GLY A 606 -19.13 11.71 -15.44
N ALA A 607 -20.08 10.92 -14.93
CA ALA A 607 -20.36 9.59 -15.46
C ALA A 607 -21.29 9.62 -16.68
N VAL A 608 -20.96 8.83 -17.69
CA VAL A 608 -21.77 8.63 -18.89
C VAL A 608 -22.06 7.14 -19.03
N GLN A 609 -23.32 6.77 -19.29
CA GLN A 609 -23.66 5.39 -19.62
C GLN A 609 -23.07 5.03 -20.98
N HIS A 610 -22.30 3.94 -21.01
CA HIS A 610 -21.78 3.39 -22.25
C HIS A 610 -22.85 2.50 -22.88
N ASN A 611 -23.35 2.87 -24.06
CA ASN A 611 -24.13 1.94 -24.88
C ASN A 611 -23.21 0.77 -25.25
N LYS A 612 -23.48 -0.42 -24.71
CA LYS A 612 -22.84 -1.66 -25.17
C LYS A 612 -23.40 -1.98 -26.55
N THR A 613 -22.78 -1.48 -27.62
CA THR A 613 -23.04 -2.01 -28.96
C THR A 613 -22.43 -3.40 -29.03
N THR A 614 -23.28 -4.40 -29.15
CA THR A 614 -23.02 -5.83 -29.27
C THR A 614 -21.76 -6.15 -30.09
N THR A 615 -20.77 -6.77 -29.45
CA THR A 615 -19.73 -7.53 -30.17
C THR A 615 -19.79 -8.98 -29.70
N LEU A 616 -20.87 -9.65 -30.11
CA LEU A 616 -21.00 -11.10 -30.17
C LEU A 616 -21.73 -11.39 -31.49
N ALA A 617 -21.02 -11.23 -32.60
CA ALA A 617 -21.34 -11.99 -33.80
C ALA A 617 -20.47 -13.25 -33.72
N GLN A 618 -21.06 -14.32 -33.20
CA GLN A 618 -20.59 -15.66 -33.51
C GLN A 618 -20.72 -15.83 -35.03
N PRO A 619 -19.72 -16.37 -35.74
CA PRO A 619 -19.96 -16.81 -37.11
C PRO A 619 -20.92 -17.99 -37.06
N GLU A 620 -22.14 -17.80 -37.58
CA GLU A 620 -23.03 -18.91 -37.93
C GLU A 620 -22.31 -19.77 -38.96
N VAL A 621 -21.96 -20.99 -38.54
CA VAL A 621 -21.51 -22.06 -39.42
C VAL A 621 -22.77 -22.70 -39.99
N ASP A 622 -23.13 -22.32 -41.20
CA ASP A 622 -24.13 -23.04 -41.98
C ASP A 622 -23.58 -24.41 -42.39
N ALA A 623 -24.07 -25.43 -41.70
CA ALA A 623 -23.90 -26.83 -42.07
C ALA A 623 -25.05 -27.27 -42.99
N LYS A 624 -24.75 -27.44 -44.28
CA LYS A 624 -25.37 -28.33 -45.29
C LYS A 624 -24.60 -28.07 -46.60
N THR A 625 -23.87 -28.99 -47.22
CA THR A 625 -24.39 -30.23 -47.82
C THR A 625 -23.23 -31.18 -48.19
N ALA A 626 -23.50 -32.47 -47.99
CA ALA A 626 -22.87 -33.76 -48.31
C ALA A 626 -21.83 -33.98 -49.45
N HIS A 627 -21.11 -35.12 -49.28
CA HIS A 627 -20.44 -36.02 -50.25
C HIS A 627 -19.17 -35.53 -50.97
N GLU A 628 -18.06 -36.25 -51.17
CA GLU A 628 -17.55 -37.61 -50.89
C GLU A 628 -16.00 -37.57 -51.17
N PRO A 629 -15.21 -38.62 -50.84
CA PRO A 629 -13.74 -38.56 -50.74
C PRO A 629 -13.00 -38.97 -52.02
N HIS A 630 -11.85 -38.37 -52.34
CA HIS A 630 -10.87 -39.01 -53.23
C HIS A 630 -9.42 -38.51 -53.00
N HIS A 631 -8.56 -39.48 -52.66
CA HIS A 631 -7.15 -39.67 -53.06
C HIS A 631 -6.10 -38.52 -53.09
N ALA A 632 -5.09 -38.70 -52.23
CA ALA A 632 -3.67 -38.94 -52.55
C ALA A 632 -2.74 -37.87 -53.21
N MET A 633 -1.51 -37.91 -52.69
CA MET A 633 -0.19 -37.54 -53.27
C MET A 633 0.38 -36.12 -53.03
N ALA A 634 1.35 -36.11 -52.11
CA ALA A 634 2.72 -35.58 -52.24
C ALA A 634 3.05 -34.55 -53.33
N ALA A 635 3.59 -33.41 -52.89
CA ALA A 635 4.91 -32.90 -53.27
C ALA A 635 5.44 -32.02 -52.13
#